data_AF-A0A0K9NUM1-F1
#
_entry.id   AF-A0A0K9NUM1-F1
#
_cell.length_a   1.000
_cell.length_b   1.000
_cell.length_c   1.000
_cell.angle_alpha   90.00
_cell.angle_beta   90.00
_cell.angle_gamma   90.00
#
_symmetry.space_group_name_H-M   'P 1'
#
loop_
_entity.id
_entity.type
_entity.pdbx_description
1 polymer ?
#
loop_
_entity_poly.entity_id
_entity_poly.type
_entity_poly.pdbx_seq_one_letter_code
_entity_poly.pdbx_strand_id
1 'polypeptide(L)'
;MAEGPDTDVPLAGAQFAQFGAGCFWGVELAFQRIPGVMKTEVGYSQGVVDNPTYGAVCSGTTKHAEIVRVQFDPNSCVYGDLLKVFWRRHDPTALNRQGNDVGTQYRSGIYFYTPEQEREARETLEKHEKVMKKKIVTEILPARRFYRAEEYHQQYLEKGGRAGSKQSAEKGCTDSIRCYG
;
A
#
# COMPACT_ATOMS: atom_id res chain seq x y z
N MET A 1 4.59 -6.66 -19.41
CA MET A 1 3.24 -6.09 -19.57
C MET A 1 2.65 -5.82 -18.20
N ALA A 2 1.92 -4.73 -18.07
CA ALA A 2 1.38 -4.20 -16.81
C ALA A 2 0.37 -5.15 -16.16
N GLU A 3 -0.34 -5.91 -16.99
CA GLU A 3 -1.31 -6.90 -16.52
C GLU A 3 -0.69 -8.23 -16.11
N GLY A 4 0.59 -8.44 -16.40
CA GLY A 4 1.33 -9.62 -15.98
C GLY A 4 1.59 -9.64 -14.47
N PRO A 5 2.06 -10.77 -13.92
CA PRO A 5 2.41 -10.87 -12.51
C PRO A 5 3.63 -10.00 -12.17
N ASP A 6 3.79 -9.69 -10.87
CA ASP A 6 5.09 -9.19 -10.40
C ASP A 6 6.10 -10.35 -10.42
N THR A 7 7.22 -10.13 -11.11
CA THR A 7 8.29 -11.12 -11.31
C THR A 7 9.57 -10.73 -10.58
N ASP A 8 9.55 -9.63 -9.83
CA ASP A 8 10.69 -9.21 -9.03
C ASP A 8 10.91 -10.23 -7.88
N VAL A 9 12.14 -10.27 -7.34
CA VAL A 9 12.50 -11.16 -6.24
C VAL A 9 12.74 -10.31 -4.99
N PRO A 10 12.15 -10.66 -3.83
CA PRO A 10 12.39 -9.92 -2.60
C PRO A 10 13.82 -10.17 -2.07
N LEU A 11 14.22 -9.41 -1.05
CA LEU A 11 15.44 -9.70 -0.29
C LEU A 11 15.44 -11.15 0.21
N ALA A 12 16.63 -11.73 0.35
CA ALA A 12 16.76 -13.11 0.82
C ALA A 12 16.03 -13.33 2.16
N GLY A 13 15.14 -14.32 2.21
CA GLY A 13 14.32 -14.63 3.38
C GLY A 13 13.08 -13.75 3.57
N ALA A 14 12.91 -12.68 2.79
CA ALA A 14 11.75 -11.80 2.86
C ALA A 14 10.61 -12.26 1.94
N GLN A 15 9.40 -11.80 2.25
CA GLN A 15 8.22 -11.94 1.39
C GLN A 15 7.72 -10.58 0.92
N PHE A 16 7.12 -10.55 -0.27
CA PHE A 16 6.42 -9.36 -0.75
C PHE A 16 4.98 -9.28 -0.24
N ALA A 17 4.51 -8.05 -0.05
CA ALA A 17 3.10 -7.71 0.09
C ALA A 17 2.81 -6.38 -0.64
N GLN A 18 1.62 -6.21 -1.22
CA GLN A 18 1.22 -4.97 -1.90
C GLN A 18 -0.11 -4.46 -1.35
N PHE A 19 -0.16 -3.16 -1.03
CA PHE A 19 -1.34 -2.50 -0.48
C PHE A 19 -1.61 -1.17 -1.18
N GLY A 20 -2.86 -0.94 -1.57
CA GLY A 20 -3.36 0.37 -2.01
C GLY A 20 -4.33 0.91 -0.96
N ALA A 21 -4.09 2.10 -0.42
CA ALA A 21 -4.85 2.66 0.70
C ALA A 21 -4.95 4.19 0.63
N GLY A 22 -5.15 4.72 -0.58
CA GLY A 22 -5.11 6.16 -0.86
C GLY A 22 -3.71 6.66 -1.19
N CYS A 23 -3.45 7.94 -0.91
CA CYS A 23 -2.13 8.56 -1.09
C CYS A 23 -1.02 7.71 -0.45
N PHE A 24 -0.13 7.17 -1.27
CA PHE A 24 0.86 6.19 -0.83
C PHE A 24 1.90 6.71 0.17
N TRP A 25 2.03 8.03 0.35
CA TRP A 25 3.04 8.64 1.23
C TRP A 25 2.78 8.33 2.71
N GLY A 26 1.52 8.49 3.14
CA GLY A 26 1.12 8.17 4.51
C GLY A 26 1.05 6.66 4.76
N VAL A 27 0.76 5.89 3.71
CA VAL A 27 0.68 4.43 3.76
C VAL A 27 2.08 3.83 3.89
N GLU A 28 3.04 4.33 3.11
CA GLU A 28 4.44 3.90 3.18
C GLU A 28 5.00 4.11 4.57
N LEU A 29 4.86 5.33 5.12
CA LEU A 29 5.35 5.63 6.46
C LEU A 29 4.74 4.73 7.54
N ALA A 30 3.48 4.32 7.39
CA ALA A 30 2.84 3.40 8.32
C ALA A 30 3.50 2.01 8.29
N PHE A 31 3.84 1.50 7.10
CA PHE A 31 4.57 0.24 6.97
C PHE A 31 6.04 0.35 7.38
N GLN A 32 6.70 1.49 7.12
CA GLN A 32 8.08 1.74 7.54
C GLN A 32 8.27 1.53 9.04
N ARG A 33 7.28 1.86 9.85
CA ARG A 33 7.33 1.77 11.32
C ARG A 33 7.13 0.35 11.87
N ILE A 34 6.78 -0.64 11.05
CA ILE A 34 6.51 -1.99 11.54
C ILE A 34 7.84 -2.74 11.78
N PRO A 35 8.11 -3.24 12.99
CA PRO A 35 9.22 -4.16 13.24
C PRO A 35 9.10 -5.41 12.35
N GLY A 36 10.21 -5.85 11.73
CA GLY A 36 10.21 -6.96 10.76
C GLY A 36 9.92 -6.56 9.32
N VAL A 37 9.39 -5.36 9.05
CA VAL A 37 9.43 -4.79 7.69
C VAL A 37 10.86 -4.35 7.37
N MET A 38 11.42 -4.91 6.30
CA MET A 38 12.80 -4.69 5.88
C MET A 38 12.92 -3.59 4.84
N LYS A 39 11.95 -3.48 3.94
CA LYS A 39 11.93 -2.46 2.88
C LYS A 39 10.50 -2.06 2.54
N THR A 40 10.31 -0.78 2.26
CA THR A 40 9.10 -0.26 1.64
C THR A 40 9.46 0.45 0.35
N GLU A 41 8.52 0.48 -0.59
CA GLU A 41 8.62 1.30 -1.77
C GLU A 41 7.25 1.65 -2.31
N VAL A 42 7.11 2.86 -2.83
CA VAL A 42 5.88 3.33 -3.47
C VAL A 42 5.94 3.16 -4.99
N GLY A 43 4.79 2.93 -5.60
CA GLY A 43 4.69 2.67 -7.02
C GLY A 43 3.27 2.56 -7.54
N TYR A 44 3.18 2.06 -8.75
CA TYR A 44 1.95 1.93 -9.52
C TYR A 44 1.76 0.47 -9.94
N SER A 45 0.56 -0.08 -9.74
CA SER A 45 0.22 -1.43 -10.20
C SER A 45 -1.26 -1.53 -10.55
N GLN A 46 -1.71 -2.69 -11.04
CA GLN A 46 -3.11 -3.00 -11.35
C GLN A 46 -3.75 -2.15 -12.45
N GLY A 47 -2.91 -1.46 -13.22
CA GLY A 47 -3.31 -0.73 -14.42
C GLY A 47 -2.98 -1.51 -15.69
N VAL A 48 -3.15 -0.82 -16.82
CA VAL A 48 -3.00 -1.41 -18.17
C VAL A 48 -1.85 -0.79 -18.96
N VAL A 49 -1.18 0.22 -18.42
CA VAL A 49 -0.13 0.98 -19.12
C VAL A 49 1.24 0.53 -18.62
N ASP A 50 2.13 0.19 -19.55
CA ASP A 50 3.52 -0.14 -19.19
C ASP A 50 4.31 1.13 -18.86
N ASN A 51 5.18 1.05 -17.85
CA ASN A 51 6.06 2.13 -17.40
C ASN A 51 5.33 3.49 -17.20
N PRO A 52 4.24 3.53 -16.39
CA PRO A 52 3.48 4.74 -16.20
C PRO A 52 4.31 5.79 -15.44
N THR A 53 4.14 7.06 -15.80
CA THR A 53 4.66 8.21 -15.02
C THR A 53 3.61 8.68 -14.03
N TYR A 54 4.03 9.40 -12.98
CA TYR A 54 3.08 9.99 -12.03
C TYR A 54 1.98 10.82 -12.73
N GLY A 55 2.37 11.69 -13.67
CA GLY A 55 1.43 12.51 -14.43
C GLY A 55 0.41 11.69 -15.23
N ALA A 56 0.83 10.56 -15.79
CA ALA A 56 -0.08 9.65 -16.48
C ALA A 56 -1.08 9.00 -15.49
N VAL A 57 -0.61 8.56 -14.31
CA VAL A 57 -1.48 8.00 -13.27
C VAL A 57 -2.48 9.03 -12.74
N CYS A 58 -2.04 10.28 -12.52
CA CYS A 58 -2.93 11.37 -12.09
C CYS A 58 -4.06 11.68 -13.08
N SER A 59 -3.88 11.37 -14.38
CA SER A 59 -4.96 11.51 -15.37
C SER A 59 -6.11 10.52 -15.17
N GLY A 60 -5.90 9.45 -14.39
CA GLY A 60 -6.87 8.38 -14.15
C GLY A 60 -7.05 7.39 -15.32
N THR A 61 -6.48 7.66 -16.49
CA THR A 61 -6.68 6.84 -17.70
C THR A 61 -5.91 5.52 -17.69
N THR A 62 -4.82 5.44 -16.92
CA THR A 62 -3.95 4.26 -16.88
C THR A 62 -4.52 3.11 -16.05
N LYS A 63 -5.55 3.39 -15.24
CA LYS A 63 -6.18 2.47 -14.26
C LYS A 63 -5.24 1.97 -13.15
N HIS A 64 -4.02 2.47 -13.07
CA HIS A 64 -3.11 2.11 -11.97
C HIS A 64 -3.67 2.59 -10.63
N ALA A 65 -3.40 1.82 -9.57
CA ALA A 65 -3.48 2.27 -8.18
C ALA A 65 -2.12 2.78 -7.72
N GLU A 66 -2.12 3.73 -6.79
CA GLU A 66 -0.98 4.01 -5.92
C GLU A 66 -0.84 2.88 -4.92
N ILE A 67 0.32 2.24 -4.91
CA ILE A 67 0.63 1.02 -4.15
C ILE A 67 1.87 1.24 -3.30
N VAL A 68 1.85 0.70 -2.09
CA VAL A 68 3.06 0.42 -1.31
C VAL A 68 3.38 -1.06 -1.48
N ARG A 69 4.57 -1.36 -2.00
CA ARG A 69 5.16 -2.71 -1.97
C ARG A 69 6.06 -2.81 -0.74
N VAL A 70 5.78 -3.81 0.08
CA VAL A 70 6.47 -4.08 1.34
C VAL A 70 7.26 -5.37 1.19
N GLN A 71 8.50 -5.37 1.70
CA GLN A 71 9.28 -6.58 1.94
C GLN A 71 9.43 -6.77 3.43
N PHE A 72 8.97 -7.92 3.94
CA PHE A 72 8.97 -8.22 5.37
C PHE A 72 9.58 -9.59 5.64
N ASP A 73 10.24 -9.74 6.78
CA ASP A 73 10.72 -11.02 7.28
C ASP A 73 9.56 -11.77 7.96
N PRO A 74 9.08 -12.90 7.41
CA PRO A 74 7.95 -13.64 7.97
C PRO A 74 8.23 -14.23 9.36
N ASN A 75 9.49 -14.31 9.79
CA ASN A 75 9.86 -14.76 11.14
C ASN A 75 9.71 -13.65 12.18
N SER A 76 9.84 -12.39 11.76
CA SER A 76 9.79 -11.21 12.63
C SER A 76 8.45 -10.47 12.55
N CYS A 77 7.74 -10.58 11.43
CA CYS A 77 6.45 -9.93 11.18
C CYS A 77 5.55 -10.88 10.39
N VAL A 78 4.36 -11.18 10.90
CA VAL A 78 3.39 -12.01 10.15
C VAL A 78 2.52 -11.13 9.27
N TYR A 79 2.00 -11.69 8.17
CA TYR A 79 1.17 -10.95 7.21
C TYR A 79 -0.06 -10.28 7.86
N GLY A 80 -0.65 -10.95 8.85
CA GLY A 80 -1.71 -10.39 9.70
C GLY A 80 -1.36 -9.05 10.38
N ASP A 81 -0.09 -8.77 10.69
CA ASP A 81 0.31 -7.47 11.26
C ASP A 81 0.30 -6.36 10.21
N LEU A 82 0.68 -6.67 8.97
CA LEU A 82 0.55 -5.75 7.84
C LEU A 82 -0.93 -5.43 7.58
N LEU A 83 -1.79 -6.44 7.61
CA LEU A 83 -3.24 -6.26 7.46
C LEU A 83 -3.83 -5.39 8.57
N LYS A 84 -3.42 -5.56 9.84
CA LYS A 84 -3.86 -4.68 10.94
C LYS A 84 -3.52 -3.22 10.67
N VAL A 85 -2.32 -2.93 10.16
CA VAL A 85 -1.90 -1.56 9.81
C VAL A 85 -2.71 -1.04 8.63
N PHE A 86 -2.89 -1.85 7.59
CA PHE A 86 -3.71 -1.51 6.42
C PHE A 86 -5.12 -1.06 6.82
N TRP A 87 -5.84 -1.88 7.59
CA TRP A 87 -7.22 -1.58 8.00
C TRP A 87 -7.34 -0.36 8.91
N ARG A 88 -6.30 -0.05 9.71
CA ARG A 88 -6.27 1.14 10.56
C ARG A 88 -5.91 2.43 9.83
N ARG A 89 -5.27 2.34 8.65
CA ARG A 89 -4.66 3.49 8.00
C ARG A 89 -5.62 4.30 7.13
N HIS A 90 -6.68 3.68 6.62
CA HIS A 90 -7.55 4.28 5.62
C HIS A 90 -9.03 3.94 5.86
N ASP A 91 -9.94 4.49 5.06
CA ASP A 91 -11.35 4.14 5.07
C ASP A 91 -11.61 3.08 3.98
N PRO A 92 -11.75 1.80 4.34
CA PRO A 92 -11.93 0.73 3.37
C PRO A 92 -13.35 0.70 2.75
N THR A 93 -14.23 1.63 3.11
CA THR A 93 -15.61 1.72 2.60
C THR A 93 -15.77 2.79 1.51
N ALA A 94 -14.75 3.63 1.31
CA ALA A 94 -14.76 4.70 0.32
C ALA A 94 -14.29 4.19 -1.05
N LEU A 95 -15.22 4.08 -2.01
CA LEU A 95 -14.90 3.63 -3.36
C LEU A 95 -14.13 4.71 -4.14
N ASN A 96 -12.94 4.35 -4.66
CA ASN A 96 -12.08 5.23 -5.48
C ASN A 96 -11.82 6.60 -4.84
N ARG A 97 -11.65 6.62 -3.53
CA ARG A 97 -11.39 7.84 -2.75
C ARG A 97 -10.74 7.50 -1.43
N GLN A 98 -9.84 8.36 -0.98
CA GLN A 98 -9.39 8.37 0.41
C GLN A 98 -9.30 9.81 0.93
N GLY A 99 -10.15 10.18 1.88
CA GLY A 99 -10.27 11.56 2.34
C GLY A 99 -10.63 12.50 1.18
N ASN A 100 -9.78 13.50 0.92
CA ASN A 100 -9.96 14.46 -0.17
C ASN A 100 -9.36 13.99 -1.51
N ASP A 101 -8.65 12.86 -1.52
CA ASP A 101 -8.02 12.32 -2.73
C ASP A 101 -9.04 11.46 -3.48
N VAL A 102 -9.49 11.95 -4.64
CA VAL A 102 -10.54 11.31 -5.44
C VAL A 102 -9.95 10.78 -6.75
N GLY A 103 -10.22 9.51 -7.04
CA GLY A 103 -9.77 8.84 -8.24
C GLY A 103 -9.51 7.35 -8.04
N THR A 104 -9.56 6.60 -9.13
CA THR A 104 -9.31 5.15 -9.12
C THR A 104 -7.91 4.81 -8.62
N GLN A 105 -6.95 5.73 -8.77
CA GLN A 105 -5.60 5.57 -8.24
C GLN A 105 -5.53 5.49 -6.71
N TYR A 106 -6.52 6.04 -6.00
CA TYR A 106 -6.56 6.07 -4.54
C TYR A 106 -7.45 4.97 -3.94
N ARG A 107 -7.82 3.96 -4.74
CA ARG A 107 -8.69 2.87 -4.29
C ARG A 107 -8.03 2.01 -3.21
N SER A 108 -8.88 1.42 -2.37
CA SER A 108 -8.48 0.42 -1.39
C SER A 108 -8.27 -0.95 -2.07
N GLY A 109 -7.10 -1.57 -1.87
CA GLY A 109 -6.79 -2.87 -2.44
C GLY A 109 -5.68 -3.62 -1.71
N ILE A 110 -5.81 -4.94 -1.66
CA ILE A 110 -4.80 -5.88 -1.16
C ILE A 110 -4.41 -6.79 -2.32
N TYR A 111 -3.12 -6.80 -2.67
CA TYR A 111 -2.62 -7.55 -3.81
C TYR A 111 -1.66 -8.64 -3.36
N PHE A 112 -2.14 -9.88 -3.44
CA PHE A 112 -1.48 -11.02 -2.81
C PHE A 112 -0.49 -11.71 -3.75
N TYR A 113 0.59 -12.24 -3.17
CA TYR A 113 1.60 -13.04 -3.88
C TYR A 113 1.41 -14.54 -3.66
N THR A 114 0.71 -14.95 -2.60
CA THR A 114 0.46 -16.36 -2.28
C THR A 114 -0.99 -16.62 -1.90
N PRO A 115 -1.48 -17.87 -2.05
CA PRO A 115 -2.83 -18.26 -1.60
C PRO A 115 -3.06 -18.02 -0.10
N GLU A 116 -2.02 -18.11 0.73
CA GLU A 116 -2.10 -17.85 2.17
C GLU A 116 -2.40 -16.38 2.44
N GLN A 117 -1.74 -15.47 1.73
CA GLN A 117 -2.03 -14.03 1.81
C GLN A 117 -3.46 -13.71 1.35
N GLU A 118 -3.94 -14.36 0.29
CA GLU A 118 -5.33 -14.22 -0.16
C GLU A 118 -6.32 -14.64 0.93
N ARG A 119 -6.11 -15.83 1.51
CA ARG A 119 -6.97 -16.37 2.58
C ARG A 119 -7.01 -15.43 3.79
N GLU A 120 -5.85 -14.99 4.28
CA GLU A 120 -5.77 -14.07 5.42
C GLU A 120 -6.41 -12.70 5.13
N ALA A 121 -6.23 -12.16 3.91
CA ALA A 121 -6.86 -10.92 3.50
C ALA A 121 -8.39 -11.03 3.50
N ARG A 122 -8.94 -12.13 2.94
CA ARG A 122 -10.39 -12.38 2.92
C ARG A 122 -10.96 -12.56 4.34
N GLU A 123 -10.30 -13.34 5.19
CA GLU A 123 -10.73 -13.54 6.57
C GLU A 123 -10.72 -12.24 7.39
N THR A 124 -9.71 -11.38 7.19
CA THR A 124 -9.63 -10.10 7.92
C THR A 124 -10.61 -9.06 7.39
N LEU A 125 -10.93 -9.09 6.09
CA LEU A 125 -11.99 -8.28 5.49
C LEU A 125 -13.34 -8.62 6.13
N GLU A 126 -13.72 -9.90 6.17
CA GLU A 126 -15.00 -10.32 6.76
C GLU A 126 -15.11 -9.93 8.25
N LYS A 127 -14.01 -10.05 8.99
CA LYS A 127 -13.94 -9.60 10.40
C LYS A 127 -14.14 -8.09 10.50
N HIS A 128 -13.50 -7.29 9.65
CA HIS A 128 -13.66 -5.84 9.65
C HIS A 128 -15.04 -5.38 9.21
N GLU A 129 -15.65 -6.00 8.19
CA GLU A 129 -17.02 -5.68 7.78
C GLU A 129 -18.02 -5.84 8.93
N LYS A 130 -17.90 -6.94 9.70
CA LYS A 130 -18.74 -7.20 10.88
C LYS A 130 -18.58 -6.11 11.95
N VAL A 131 -17.35 -5.66 12.20
CA VAL A 131 -17.05 -4.61 13.19
C VAL A 131 -17.57 -3.25 12.71
N MET A 132 -17.33 -2.90 11.45
CA MET A 132 -17.71 -1.60 10.89
C MET A 132 -19.21 -1.49 10.61
N LYS A 133 -19.93 -2.61 10.46
CA LYS A 133 -21.34 -2.66 10.02
C LYS A 133 -21.56 -1.90 8.71
N LYS A 134 -20.56 -1.91 7.84
CA LYS A 134 -20.54 -1.28 6.53
C LYS A 134 -19.89 -2.23 5.54
N LYS A 135 -20.34 -2.17 4.29
CA LYS A 135 -19.71 -2.91 3.19
C LYS A 135 -18.33 -2.33 2.91
N ILE A 136 -17.32 -3.20 2.94
CA ILE A 136 -15.96 -2.87 2.54
C ILE A 136 -15.86 -3.00 1.01
N VAL A 137 -15.16 -2.05 0.39
CA VAL A 137 -14.95 -2.00 -1.07
C VAL A 137 -13.52 -2.32 -1.47
N THR A 138 -12.67 -2.73 -0.51
CA THR A 138 -11.31 -3.19 -0.74
C THR A 138 -11.30 -4.36 -1.73
N GLU A 139 -10.59 -4.21 -2.85
CA GLU A 139 -10.37 -5.32 -3.77
C GLU A 139 -9.28 -6.25 -3.27
N ILE A 140 -9.47 -7.57 -3.43
CA ILE A 140 -8.47 -8.59 -3.10
C ILE A 140 -8.18 -9.37 -4.38
N LEU A 141 -7.03 -9.09 -4.98
CA LEU A 141 -6.64 -9.60 -6.31
C LEU A 141 -5.18 -10.08 -6.31
N PRO A 142 -4.77 -10.92 -7.27
CA PRO A 142 -3.36 -11.28 -7.43
C PRO A 142 -2.47 -10.05 -7.67
N ALA A 143 -1.26 -10.04 -7.11
CA ALA A 143 -0.26 -9.04 -7.39
C ALA A 143 0.14 -9.05 -8.87
N ARG A 144 0.01 -7.89 -9.51
CA ARG A 144 0.45 -7.63 -10.88
C ARG A 144 1.77 -6.86 -10.89
N ARG A 145 2.33 -6.66 -12.08
CA ARG A 145 3.57 -5.93 -12.31
C ARG A 145 3.59 -4.63 -11.50
N PHE A 146 4.66 -4.46 -10.73
CA PHE A 146 4.90 -3.25 -9.95
C PHE A 146 5.82 -2.32 -10.70
N TYR A 147 5.40 -1.07 -10.86
CA TYR A 147 6.21 0.01 -11.40
C TYR A 147 6.59 0.94 -10.27
N ARG A 148 7.85 0.87 -9.82
CA ARG A 148 8.38 1.77 -8.78
C ARG A 148 8.19 3.22 -9.22
N ALA A 149 7.61 4.04 -8.34
CA ALA A 149 7.44 5.48 -8.60
C ALA A 149 8.77 6.22 -8.52
N GLU A 150 8.78 7.44 -9.03
CA GLU A 150 9.93 8.33 -9.07
C GLU A 150 10.53 8.56 -7.66
N GLU A 151 11.84 8.78 -7.57
CA GLU A 151 12.56 8.82 -6.28
C GLU A 151 12.09 9.93 -5.33
N TYR A 152 11.49 11.00 -5.86
CA TYR A 152 10.91 12.07 -5.05
C TYR A 152 9.63 11.64 -4.30
N HIS A 153 8.96 10.56 -4.71
CA HIS A 153 7.82 9.99 -3.98
C HIS A 153 8.25 9.05 -2.84
N GLN A 154 9.45 8.48 -2.92
CA GLN A 154 9.93 7.44 -2.01
C GLN A 154 10.27 8.03 -0.65
N GLN A 155 9.73 7.46 0.42
CA GLN A 155 9.88 7.91 1.81
C GLN A 155 9.62 9.42 1.98
N TYR A 156 8.62 9.95 1.26
CA TYR A 156 8.38 11.39 1.15
C TYR A 156 8.18 12.09 2.51
N LEU A 157 7.41 11.49 3.42
CA LEU A 157 7.12 12.05 4.74
C LEU A 157 8.32 11.98 5.71
N GLU A 158 9.14 10.95 5.59
CA GLU A 158 10.40 10.84 6.33
C GLU A 158 11.41 11.89 5.88
N LYS A 159 11.43 12.18 4.56
CA LYS A 159 12.29 13.21 3.96
C LYS A 159 11.86 14.65 4.30
N GLY A 160 10.65 14.87 4.81
CA GLY A 160 10.17 16.18 5.26
C GLY A 160 8.78 16.56 4.78
N GLY A 161 8.19 15.80 3.84
CA GLY A 161 6.91 16.13 3.24
C GLY A 161 6.89 17.52 2.58
N ARG A 162 5.68 18.04 2.35
CA ARG A 162 5.45 19.34 1.69
C ARG A 162 5.91 20.53 2.54
N ALA A 163 5.82 20.40 3.86
CA ALA A 163 6.09 21.48 4.81
C ALA A 163 7.54 21.49 5.34
N GLY A 164 8.37 20.51 4.96
CA GLY A 164 9.72 20.30 5.53
C GLY A 164 9.72 19.66 6.93
N SER A 165 8.55 19.42 7.52
CA SER A 165 8.37 18.78 8.83
C SER A 165 8.45 17.26 8.71
N LYS A 166 9.64 16.70 8.97
CA LYS A 166 9.88 15.26 8.97
C LYS A 166 8.95 14.53 9.94
N GLN A 167 8.53 13.33 9.54
CA GLN A 167 7.82 12.40 10.41
C GLN A 167 8.68 11.15 10.59
N SER A 168 8.91 10.75 11.84
CA SER A 168 9.79 9.63 12.15
C SER A 168 9.29 8.33 11.51
N ALA A 169 10.19 7.59 10.88
CA ALA A 169 9.96 6.25 10.34
C ALA A 169 10.51 5.15 11.27
N GLU A 170 10.93 5.50 12.48
CA GLU A 170 11.49 4.57 13.44
C GLU A 170 10.54 3.42 13.75
N LYS A 171 11.10 2.22 13.94
CA LYS A 171 10.34 1.02 14.26
C LYS A 171 9.60 1.19 15.58
N GLY A 172 8.29 0.95 15.57
CA GLY A 172 7.41 1.13 16.73
C GLY A 172 6.95 2.56 16.98
N CYS A 173 7.30 3.54 16.13
CA CYS A 173 6.82 4.91 16.29
C CYS A 173 5.28 4.97 16.18
N THR A 174 4.63 5.54 17.20
CA THR A 174 3.16 5.65 17.28
C THR A 174 2.64 7.06 16.99
N ASP A 175 3.51 8.00 16.63
CA ASP A 175 3.12 9.39 16.36
C ASP A 175 2.09 9.46 15.24
N SER A 176 1.10 10.35 15.36
CA SER A 176 0.08 10.51 14.33
C SER A 176 0.70 10.88 12.97
N ILE A 177 0.42 10.08 11.94
CA ILE A 177 0.91 10.35 10.58
C ILE A 177 0.01 11.39 9.90
N ARG A 178 0.59 12.53 9.56
CA ARG A 178 -0.01 13.60 8.76
C ARG A 178 0.16 13.30 7.28
N CYS A 179 -0.90 13.46 6.48
CA CYS A 179 -0.92 12.98 5.10
C CYS A 179 0.13 13.61 4.17
N TYR A 180 0.52 14.88 4.40
CA TYR A 180 1.34 15.64 3.46
C TYR A 180 2.60 16.28 4.06
N GLY A 181 2.83 16.14 5.36
CA GLY A 181 3.87 16.89 6.09
C GLY A 181 3.36 17.41 7.41
#